data_AF-A0A151PFR0-F1
#
_entry.id   AF-A0A151PFR0-F1
#
_cell.length_a   1.000
_cell.length_b   1.000
_cell.length_c   1.000
_cell.angle_alpha   90.00
_cell.angle_beta   90.00
_cell.angle_gamma   90.00
#
_symmetry.space_group_name_H-M   'P 1'
#
loop_
_entity.id
_entity.type
_entity.pdbx_description
1 polymer ?
#
loop_
_entity_poly.entity_id
_entity_poly.type
_entity_poly.pdbx_seq_one_letter_code
_entity_poly.pdbx_strand_id
1 'polypeptide(L)'
;MEHWTDARMLEMAAAFYWELYMARPEDPGAMQDCLQRLTRVLREDEGQRLVEEWTLEEVNMTLCSFQNSKTLGADGLPKLFNVAFWDQVGPDLQKIYREHLQEGHLGAGLEEGLITLLYKKGERQDLRN
;
A
#
# COMPACT_ATOMS: atom_id res chain seq x y z
N MET A 1 -14.72 28.39 22.53
CA MET A 1 -14.50 27.20 21.69
C MET A 1 -13.72 27.70 20.49
N GLU A 2 -12.40 27.46 20.43
CA GLU A 2 -11.62 27.92 19.28
C GLU A 2 -12.11 27.19 18.03
N HIS A 3 -12.60 27.95 17.06
CA HIS A 3 -12.93 27.40 15.74
C HIS A 3 -11.61 27.21 15.00
N TRP A 4 -11.17 25.96 14.87
CA TRP A 4 -10.04 25.63 14.01
C TRP A 4 -10.47 25.83 12.56
N THR A 5 -9.67 26.57 11.80
CA THR A 5 -9.86 26.68 10.36
C THR A 5 -9.34 25.39 9.71
N ASP A 6 -9.97 24.99 8.60
CA ASP A 6 -9.56 23.81 7.84
C ASP A 6 -8.06 23.87 7.48
N ALA A 7 -7.55 25.06 7.17
CA ALA A 7 -6.13 25.30 6.88
C ALA A 7 -5.19 24.91 8.04
N ARG A 8 -5.54 25.25 9.28
CA ARG A 8 -4.70 24.94 10.46
C ARG A 8 -4.71 23.45 10.78
N MET A 9 -5.84 22.78 10.57
CA MET A 9 -5.93 21.33 10.73
C MET A 9 -5.09 20.59 9.68
N LEU A 10 -5.13 21.04 8.42
CA LEU A 10 -4.31 20.49 7.34
C LEU A 10 -2.82 20.65 7.61
N GLU A 11 -2.38 21.82 8.07
CA GLU A 11 -0.97 22.08 8.41
C GLU A 11 -0.48 21.16 9.52
N MET A 12 -1.27 21.00 10.59
CA MET A 12 -0.94 20.12 11.70
C MET A 12 -0.89 18.64 11.28
N ALA A 13 -1.83 18.20 10.44
CA ALA A 13 -1.85 16.85 9.88
C ALA A 13 -0.65 16.59 8.97
N ALA A 14 -0.31 17.54 8.10
CA ALA A 14 0.84 17.45 7.21
C ALA A 14 2.14 17.33 8.00
N ALA A 15 2.35 18.19 9.02
CA ALA A 15 3.53 18.13 9.87
C ALA A 15 3.64 16.78 10.62
N PHE A 16 2.53 16.30 11.20
CA PHE A 16 2.51 15.04 11.92
C PHE A 16 2.87 13.84 11.04
N TYR A 17 2.23 13.70 9.87
CA TYR A 17 2.50 12.57 8.98
C TYR A 17 3.84 12.69 8.26
N TRP A 18 4.31 13.92 8.01
CA TRP A 18 5.66 14.15 7.54
C TRP A 18 6.69 13.61 8.53
N GLU A 19 6.59 13.94 9.82
CA GLU A 19 7.48 13.38 10.84
C GLU A 19 7.32 11.86 11.01
N LEU A 20 6.10 11.34 10.88
CA LEU A 20 5.83 9.91 11.03
C LEU A 20 6.47 9.08 9.91
N TYR A 21 6.41 9.56 8.68
CA TYR A 21 6.89 8.86 7.48
C TYR A 21 8.28 9.33 7.00
N MET A 22 8.85 10.36 7.62
CA MET A 22 10.22 10.78 7.31
C MET A 22 11.19 9.63 7.55
N ALA A 23 12.11 9.44 6.60
CA ALA A 23 13.17 8.46 6.69
C ALA A 23 13.98 8.67 7.98
N ARG A 24 14.14 7.60 8.76
CA ARG A 24 15.01 7.57 9.93
C ARG A 24 16.34 6.94 9.55
N PRO A 25 17.45 7.33 10.22
CA PRO A 25 18.72 6.67 10.00
C PRO A 25 18.58 5.17 10.32
N GLU A 26 19.04 4.34 9.39
CA GLU A 26 19.12 2.90 9.58
C GLU A 26 20.24 2.59 10.57
N ASP A 27 20.01 1.62 11.46
CA ASP A 27 21.05 1.03 12.29
C ASP A 27 21.49 -0.29 11.63
N PRO A 28 22.65 -0.32 10.94
CA PRO A 28 23.11 -1.51 10.24
C PRO A 28 23.37 -2.68 11.21
N GLY A 29 23.72 -2.41 12.46
CA GLY A 29 23.95 -3.42 13.48
C GLY A 29 22.63 -4.10 13.89
N ALA A 30 21.61 -3.31 14.20
CA ALA A 30 20.28 -3.83 14.51
C ALA A 30 19.65 -4.59 13.33
N MET A 31 19.86 -4.09 12.11
CA MET A 31 19.42 -4.78 10.89
C MET A 31 20.10 -6.15 10.75
N GLN A 32 21.42 -6.19 10.88
CA GLN A 32 22.18 -7.44 10.76
C GLN A 32 21.80 -8.44 11.86
N ASP A 33 21.64 -7.98 13.10
CA ASP A 33 21.18 -8.81 14.23
C ASP A 33 19.78 -9.39 13.98
N CYS A 34 18.90 -8.62 13.34
CA CYS A 34 17.57 -9.10 12.93
C CYS A 34 17.67 -10.18 11.85
N LEU A 35 18.46 -9.92 10.80
CA LEU A 35 18.65 -10.85 9.69
C LEU A 35 19.29 -12.17 10.15
N GLN A 36 20.27 -12.13 11.06
CA GLN A 36 20.90 -13.34 11.61
C GLN A 36 19.95 -14.22 12.43
N ARG A 37 18.87 -13.65 12.97
CA ARG A 37 17.85 -14.40 13.72
C ARG A 37 16.85 -15.10 12.79
N LEU A 38 16.81 -14.76 11.51
CA LEU A 38 15.95 -15.43 10.53
C LEU A 38 16.51 -16.83 10.25
N THR A 39 15.78 -17.85 10.67
CA THR A 39 16.16 -19.25 10.48
C THR A 39 15.66 -19.86 9.17
N ARG A 40 14.73 -19.16 8.50
CA ARG A 40 14.12 -19.60 7.24
C ARG A 40 14.69 -18.77 6.10
N VAL A 41 15.38 -19.45 5.20
CA VAL A 41 15.87 -18.90 3.94
C VAL A 41 15.07 -19.55 2.81
N LEU A 42 14.72 -18.77 1.79
CA LEU A 42 14.08 -19.28 0.59
C LEU A 42 15.05 -20.19 -0.16
N ARG A 43 14.55 -21.30 -0.69
CA ARG A 43 15.31 -22.08 -1.66
C ARG A 43 15.39 -21.33 -2.98
N GLU A 44 16.37 -21.67 -3.82
CA GLU A 44 16.57 -21.02 -5.11
C GLU A 44 15.32 -21.08 -5.99
N ASP A 45 14.62 -22.22 -6.00
CA ASP A 45 13.36 -22.40 -6.72
C ASP A 45 12.23 -21.52 -6.17
N GLU A 46 12.18 -21.33 -4.85
CA GLU A 46 11.21 -20.45 -4.21
C GLU A 46 11.50 -18.98 -4.50
N GLY A 47 12.79 -18.59 -4.53
CA GLY A 47 13.22 -17.25 -4.92
C GLY A 47 12.90 -16.94 -6.39
N GLN A 48 13.18 -17.89 -7.29
CA GLN A 48 12.90 -17.73 -8.71
C GLN A 48 11.40 -17.50 -8.98
N ARG A 49 10.52 -18.22 -8.28
CA ARG A 49 9.07 -18.04 -8.39
C ARG A 49 8.58 -16.66 -7.96
N LEU A 50 9.32 -15.93 -7.12
CA LEU A 50 8.94 -14.58 -6.68
C LEU A 50 9.25 -13.50 -7.74
N VAL A 51 10.15 -13.79 -8.67
CA VAL A 51 10.57 -12.86 -9.74
C VAL A 51 9.98 -13.24 -11.11
N GLU A 52 9.24 -14.34 -11.19
CA GLU A 52 8.50 -14.74 -12.39
C GLU A 52 7.35 -13.76 -12.69
N GLU A 53 7.00 -13.64 -13.97
CA GLU A 53 5.89 -12.79 -14.40
C GLU A 53 4.56 -13.30 -13.84
N TRP A 54 3.79 -12.39 -13.26
CA TRP A 54 2.48 -12.74 -12.73
C TRP A 54 1.50 -13.10 -13.84
N THR A 55 0.83 -14.23 -13.67
CA THR A 55 -0.22 -14.71 -14.56
C THR A 55 -1.54 -14.00 -14.30
N LEU A 56 -2.41 -13.94 -15.31
CA LEU A 56 -3.74 -13.34 -15.16
C LEU A 56 -4.56 -14.06 -14.08
N GLU A 57 -4.39 -15.37 -13.97
CA GLU A 57 -5.04 -16.19 -12.95
C GLU A 57 -4.58 -15.84 -11.54
N GLU A 58 -3.28 -15.63 -11.32
CA GLU A 58 -2.76 -15.21 -10.02
C GLU A 58 -3.31 -13.85 -9.59
N VAL A 59 -3.39 -12.90 -10.53
CA VAL A 59 -3.98 -11.59 -10.25
C VAL A 59 -5.47 -11.73 -9.91
N ASN A 60 -6.22 -12.53 -10.66
CA ASN A 60 -7.64 -12.78 -10.40
C ASN A 60 -7.89 -13.47 -9.05
N MET A 61 -7.14 -14.53 -8.74
CA MET A 61 -7.24 -15.25 -7.47
C MET A 61 -6.93 -14.31 -6.29
N THR A 62 -5.90 -13.48 -6.44
CA THR A 62 -5.52 -12.48 -5.44
C THR A 62 -6.63 -11.46 -5.24
N LEU A 63 -7.17 -10.90 -6.33
CA LEU A 63 -8.31 -9.98 -6.30
C LEU A 63 -9.51 -10.61 -5.58
N CYS A 64 -9.84 -11.86 -5.92
CA CYS A 64 -10.95 -12.60 -5.34
C CYS A 64 -10.76 -12.89 -3.83
N SER A 65 -9.52 -12.96 -3.35
CA SER A 65 -9.20 -13.17 -1.93
C SER A 65 -9.49 -11.95 -1.04
N PHE A 66 -9.62 -10.76 -1.62
CA PHE A 66 -9.83 -9.53 -0.85
C PHE A 66 -11.22 -9.48 -0.21
N GLN A 67 -11.33 -8.81 0.93
CA GLN A 67 -12.62 -8.48 1.52
C GLN A 67 -13.39 -7.54 0.59
N ASN A 68 -14.72 -7.70 0.49
CA ASN A 68 -15.54 -6.95 -0.47
C ASN A 68 -15.51 -5.42 -0.27
N SER A 69 -15.18 -4.94 0.93
CA SER A 69 -15.05 -3.52 1.26
C SER A 69 -13.68 -2.92 0.94
N LYS A 70 -12.81 -3.65 0.22
CA LYS A 70 -11.50 -3.16 -0.21
C LYS A 70 -11.59 -2.47 -1.56
N THR A 71 -10.78 -1.43 -1.70
CA THR A 71 -10.57 -0.63 -2.90
C THR A 71 -9.15 -0.89 -3.39
N LEU A 72 -8.95 -1.00 -4.71
CA LEU A 72 -7.63 -1.30 -5.30
C LEU A 72 -6.75 -0.06 -5.48
N GLY A 73 -7.31 1.15 -5.41
CA GLY A 73 -6.55 2.38 -5.55
C GLY A 73 -7.26 3.61 -4.97
N ALA A 74 -6.72 4.79 -5.26
CA ALA A 74 -7.32 6.08 -4.89
C ALA A 74 -8.62 6.38 -5.66
N ASP A 75 -8.94 5.60 -6.70
CA ASP A 75 -10.13 5.71 -7.54
C ASP A 75 -11.45 5.42 -6.80
N GLY A 76 -11.40 4.83 -5.61
CA GLY A 76 -12.59 4.48 -4.85
C GLY A 76 -13.38 3.29 -5.41
N LEU A 77 -12.87 2.58 -6.42
CA LEU A 77 -13.56 1.46 -7.05
C LEU A 77 -13.51 0.22 -6.14
N PRO A 78 -14.67 -0.31 -5.69
CA PRO A 78 -14.70 -1.48 -4.83
C PRO A 78 -14.21 -2.71 -5.60
N LYS A 79 -13.71 -3.72 -4.88
CA LYS A 79 -13.40 -5.04 -5.43
C LYS A 79 -14.46 -5.55 -6.41
N LEU A 80 -15.74 -5.39 -6.07
CA LEU A 80 -16.87 -5.86 -6.87
C LEU A 80 -16.89 -5.28 -8.29
N PHE A 81 -16.44 -4.03 -8.48
CA PHE A 81 -16.31 -3.45 -9.81
C PHE A 81 -15.29 -4.22 -10.64
N ASN A 82 -14.09 -4.40 -10.10
CA ASN A 82 -12.99 -5.08 -10.78
C ASN A 82 -13.33 -6.54 -11.11
N VAL A 83 -14.07 -7.23 -10.23
CA VAL A 83 -14.57 -8.59 -10.48
C VAL A 83 -15.66 -8.60 -11.54
N ALA A 84 -16.60 -7.64 -11.52
CA ALA A 84 -17.69 -7.59 -12.48
C ALA A 84 -17.22 -7.29 -13.92
N PHE A 85 -16.15 -6.51 -14.05
CA PHE A 85 -15.56 -6.11 -15.34
C PHE A 85 -14.22 -6.77 -15.61
N TRP A 86 -13.93 -7.92 -14.97
CA TRP A 86 -12.62 -8.57 -15.01
C TRP A 86 -12.13 -8.86 -16.44
N ASP A 87 -13.04 -9.28 -17.32
CA ASP A 87 -12.73 -9.55 -18.73
C ASP A 87 -12.22 -8.31 -19.47
N GLN A 88 -12.57 -7.10 -19.00
CA GLN A 88 -12.10 -5.85 -19.55
C GLN A 88 -10.87 -5.31 -18.81
N VAL A 89 -10.87 -5.33 -17.47
CA VAL A 89 -9.82 -4.67 -16.66
C VAL A 89 -8.63 -5.57 -16.33
N GLY A 90 -8.84 -6.89 -16.28
CA GLY A 90 -7.83 -7.86 -15.86
C GLY A 90 -6.56 -7.83 -16.70
N PRO A 91 -6.64 -7.84 -18.06
CA PRO A 91 -5.45 -7.76 -18.91
C PRO A 91 -4.63 -6.48 -18.68
N ASP A 92 -5.30 -5.34 -18.49
CA ASP A 92 -4.64 -4.05 -18.24
C ASP A 92 -3.97 -4.03 -16.86
N LEU A 93 -4.65 -4.56 -15.83
CA LEU A 93 -4.08 -4.70 -14.48
C LEU A 93 -2.85 -5.61 -14.48
N GLN A 94 -2.91 -6.77 -15.15
CA GLN A 94 -1.78 -7.68 -15.27
C GLN A 94 -0.59 -6.98 -15.94
N LYS A 95 -0.84 -6.21 -17.00
CA LYS A 95 0.20 -5.46 -17.70
C LYS A 95 0.87 -4.45 -16.79
N ILE A 96 0.10 -3.63 -16.07
CA ILE A 96 0.62 -2.64 -15.13
C ILE A 96 1.50 -3.31 -14.06
N TYR A 97 1.05 -4.43 -13.50
CA TYR A 97 1.81 -5.14 -12.48
C TYR A 97 3.10 -5.77 -13.01
N ARG A 98 3.09 -6.27 -14.26
CA ARG A 98 4.30 -6.76 -14.92
C ARG A 98 5.30 -5.64 -15.18
N GLU A 99 4.82 -4.50 -15.69
CA GLU A 99 5.64 -3.30 -15.90
C GLU A 99 6.26 -2.86 -14.57
N HIS A 100 5.49 -2.84 -13.48
CA HIS A 100 6.02 -2.53 -12.16
C HIS A 100 7.10 -3.51 -11.70
N LEU A 101 6.92 -4.82 -11.91
CA LEU A 101 7.91 -5.83 -11.54
C LEU A 101 9.24 -5.65 -12.31
N GLN A 102 9.18 -5.17 -13.56
CA GLN A 102 10.37 -4.96 -14.41
C GLN A 102 11.03 -3.60 -14.20
N GLU A 103 10.24 -2.53 -14.05
CA GLU A 103 10.71 -1.13 -14.04
C GLU A 103 10.86 -0.58 -12.62
N GLY A 104 10.23 -1.20 -11.62
CA GLY A 104 10.32 -0.84 -10.21
C GLY A 104 9.41 0.33 -9.78
N HIS A 105 8.61 0.89 -10.69
CA HIS A 105 7.65 1.97 -10.40
C HIS A 105 6.25 1.63 -10.93
N LEU A 106 5.21 2.10 -10.26
CA LEU A 106 3.83 1.99 -10.73
C LEU A 106 3.49 3.25 -11.55
N GLY A 107 2.62 3.13 -12.55
CA GLY A 107 2.19 4.30 -13.34
C GLY A 107 1.61 5.42 -12.45
N ALA A 108 1.68 6.66 -12.94
CA ALA A 108 1.18 7.83 -12.23
C ALA A 108 -0.28 7.62 -11.73
N GLY A 109 -0.52 7.89 -10.44
CA GLY A 109 -1.81 7.70 -9.77
C GLY A 109 -1.96 6.37 -8.98
N LEU A 110 -1.16 5.34 -9.26
CA LEU A 110 -1.11 4.11 -8.45
C LEU A 110 -0.11 4.19 -7.29
N GLU A 111 0.85 5.11 -7.39
CA GLU A 111 1.81 5.42 -6.31
C GLU A 111 1.25 6.43 -5.29
N GLU A 112 0.09 7.01 -5.59
CA GLU A 112 -0.54 8.02 -4.74
C GLU A 112 -1.36 7.35 -3.63
N GLY A 113 -0.98 7.60 -2.38
CA GLY A 113 -1.71 7.16 -1.20
C GLY A 113 -2.66 8.24 -0.67
N LEU A 114 -3.91 7.88 -0.40
CA LEU A 114 -4.85 8.76 0.30
C LEU A 114 -4.86 8.45 1.81
N ILE A 115 -4.48 9.43 2.63
CA ILE A 115 -4.61 9.34 4.09
C ILE A 115 -5.94 9.97 4.50
N THR A 116 -6.83 9.16 5.08
CA THR A 116 -8.09 9.65 5.68
C THR A 116 -7.99 9.59 7.20
N LEU A 117 -8.18 10.74 7.85
CA LEU A 117 -8.23 10.83 9.31
C LEU A 117 -9.60 10.41 9.82
N LEU A 118 -9.63 9.31 10.59
CA LEU A 118 -10.84 8.80 11.24
C LEU A 118 -10.65 8.87 12.75
N TYR A 119 -11.46 9.70 13.41
CA TYR A 119 -11.51 9.75 14.88
C TYR A 119 -11.94 8.38 15.43
N LYS A 120 -11.11 7.77 16.28
CA LYS A 120 -11.48 6.53 16.97
C LYS A 120 -12.07 6.82 18.35
N LYS A 121 -11.31 7.47 19.25
CA LYS A 121 -11.73 7.78 20.64
C LYS A 121 -10.73 8.70 21.35
N GLY A 122 -11.17 9.40 22.41
CA GLY A 122 -10.30 10.29 23.19
C GLY A 122 -10.39 11.75 22.73
N GLU A 123 -9.31 12.52 22.93
CA GLU A 123 -9.27 13.93 22.55
C GLU A 123 -9.29 14.08 21.03
N ARG A 124 -10.29 14.80 20.50
CA ARG A 124 -10.49 15.00 19.05
C ARG A 124 -9.36 15.78 18.36
N GLN A 125 -8.55 16.48 19.14
CA GLN A 125 -7.46 17.33 18.65
C GLN A 125 -6.12 16.59 18.58
N ASP A 126 -6.04 15.38 19.13
CA ASP A 126 -4.84 14.55 19.05
C ASP A 126 -4.93 13.66 17.80
N LEU A 127 -4.04 13.89 16.84
CA LEU A 127 -4.00 13.13 15.58
C LEU A 127 -3.61 11.65 15.76
N ARG A 128 -3.19 11.23 16.96
CA ARG A 128 -2.94 9.82 17.30
C ARG A 128 -4.22 9.06 17.65
N ASN A 129 -5.34 9.76 17.84
CA ASN A 129 -6.63 9.25 18.33
C ASN A 129 -7.70 9.15 17.24
#